data_AF-A0A368RI48-F1
#
_entry.id   AF-A0A368RI48-F1
#
_cell.length_a   1.000
_cell.length_b   1.000
_cell.length_c   1.000
_cell.angle_alpha   90.00
_cell.angle_beta   90.00
_cell.angle_gamma   90.00
#
_symmetry.space_group_name_H-M   'P 1'
#
loop_
_entity.id
_entity.type
_entity.pdbx_description
1 polymer ?
#
loop_
_entity_poly.entity_id
_entity_poly.type
_entity_poly.pdbx_seq_one_letter_code
_entity_poly.pdbx_strand_id
1 'polypeptide(L)'
;MSESILNTTATNEQLRSLVMDQRARRDEYVNAISNQLQAIESLEAENDTKGDKNLEKAIMWYDKFLGFQVVGGEGVKFVFSKIDVQSPDREYSFCIKLIEERYILVHCVPFVDGSKELVKDLNCNNDLYKFVRTMRERFQVATISGNLSAISFCPDMSSITSSSLSALSLDSRSENSTNQRHTRSRSKNLKIPTKKGLSSQSAASPGSMERC
;
A
#
# COMPACT_ATOMS: atom_id res chain seq x y z
N MET A 1 -76.64 -4.06 40.66
CA MET A 1 -75.66 -3.00 40.32
C MET A 1 -74.32 -3.20 41.01
N SER A 2 -74.31 -3.57 42.29
CA SER A 2 -73.09 -3.80 43.11
C SER A 2 -72.13 -4.88 42.57
N GLU A 3 -72.63 -6.04 42.11
CA GLU A 3 -71.77 -7.12 41.57
C GLU A 3 -71.06 -6.74 40.27
N SER A 4 -71.72 -5.95 39.41
CA SER A 4 -71.12 -5.46 38.16
C SER A 4 -69.96 -4.50 38.41
N ILE A 5 -70.03 -3.73 39.50
CA ILE A 5 -69.00 -2.76 39.91
C ILE A 5 -67.80 -3.51 40.50
N LEU A 6 -68.04 -4.52 41.34
CA LEU A 6 -67.01 -5.39 41.91
C LEU A 6 -66.20 -6.14 40.83
N ASN A 7 -66.88 -6.65 39.79
CA ASN A 7 -66.22 -7.33 38.69
C ASN A 7 -65.36 -6.38 37.83
N THR A 8 -65.82 -5.13 37.63
CA THR A 8 -65.04 -4.12 36.89
C THR A 8 -63.84 -3.60 37.68
N THR A 9 -63.90 -3.56 39.01
CA THR A 9 -62.73 -3.22 39.84
C THR A 9 -61.68 -4.33 39.83
N ALA A 10 -62.08 -5.59 39.96
CA ALA A 10 -61.16 -6.73 39.95
C ALA A 10 -60.40 -6.87 38.61
N THR A 11 -61.11 -6.69 37.50
CA THR A 11 -60.50 -6.72 36.16
C THR A 11 -59.51 -5.57 35.92
N ASN A 12 -59.79 -4.37 36.43
CA ASN A 12 -58.86 -3.24 36.35
C ASN A 12 -57.57 -3.47 37.15
N GLU A 13 -57.67 -4.07 38.34
CA GLU A 13 -56.49 -4.43 39.15
C GLU A 13 -55.62 -5.47 38.44
N GLN A 14 -56.24 -6.49 37.84
CA GLN A 14 -55.54 -7.51 37.07
C GLN A 14 -54.81 -6.91 35.85
N LEU A 15 -55.46 -6.01 35.12
CA LEU A 15 -54.84 -5.29 33.99
C LEU A 15 -53.66 -4.42 34.44
N ARG A 16 -53.79 -3.72 35.58
CA ARG A 16 -52.68 -2.93 36.15
C ARG A 16 -51.47 -3.80 36.50
N SER A 17 -51.72 -4.94 37.14
CA SER A 17 -50.66 -5.91 37.46
C SER A 17 -49.96 -6.42 36.20
N LEU A 18 -50.72 -6.77 35.16
CA LEU A 18 -50.16 -7.26 33.89
C LEU A 18 -49.34 -6.18 33.17
N VAL A 19 -49.79 -4.92 33.19
CA VAL A 19 -49.04 -3.79 32.61
C VAL A 19 -47.73 -3.54 33.38
N MET A 20 -47.75 -3.66 34.71
CA MET A 20 -46.53 -3.52 35.52
C MET A 20 -45.53 -4.64 35.23
N ASP A 21 -45.98 -5.89 35.16
CA ASP A 21 -45.12 -7.04 34.82
C ASP A 21 -44.51 -6.89 33.42
N GLN A 22 -45.32 -6.46 32.45
CA GLN A 22 -44.84 -6.21 31.10
C GLN A 22 -43.81 -5.07 31.03
N ARG A 23 -43.94 -4.04 31.89
CA ARG A 23 -42.93 -2.98 32.00
C ARG A 23 -41.65 -3.51 32.61
N ALA A 24 -41.73 -4.24 33.72
CA ALA A 24 -40.57 -4.84 34.38
C ALA A 24 -39.78 -5.73 33.41
N ARG A 25 -40.45 -6.64 32.68
CA ARG A 25 -39.79 -7.47 31.66
C ARG A 25 -39.13 -6.63 30.57
N ARG A 26 -39.80 -5.60 30.07
CA ARG A 26 -39.21 -4.73 29.02
C ARG A 26 -37.94 -4.06 29.54
N ASP A 27 -37.96 -3.56 30.78
CA ASP A 27 -36.83 -2.87 31.38
C ASP A 27 -35.66 -3.85 31.63
N GLU A 28 -35.95 -5.10 32.02
CA GLU A 28 -34.96 -6.18 32.09
C GLU A 28 -34.30 -6.45 30.73
N TYR A 29 -35.09 -6.57 29.65
CA TYR A 29 -34.56 -6.77 28.30
C TYR A 29 -33.73 -5.58 27.84
N VAL A 30 -34.18 -4.34 28.10
CA VAL A 30 -33.43 -3.12 27.76
C VAL A 30 -32.09 -3.10 28.48
N ASN A 31 -32.06 -3.44 29.77
CA ASN A 31 -30.83 -3.51 30.55
C ASN A 31 -29.91 -4.62 30.05
N ALA A 32 -30.45 -5.80 29.73
CA ALA A 32 -29.68 -6.91 29.17
C ALA A 32 -29.04 -6.54 27.83
N ILE A 33 -29.81 -5.92 26.93
CA ILE A 33 -29.32 -5.45 25.62
C ILE A 33 -28.25 -4.37 25.81
N SER A 34 -28.49 -3.40 26.70
CA SER A 34 -27.52 -2.34 26.99
C SER A 34 -26.20 -2.90 27.52
N ASN A 35 -26.26 -3.86 28.44
CA ASN A 35 -25.06 -4.52 28.98
C ASN A 35 -24.31 -5.30 27.89
N GLN A 36 -25.03 -6.00 27.00
CA GLN A 36 -24.42 -6.71 25.89
C GLN A 36 -23.76 -5.77 24.89
N LEU A 37 -24.40 -4.65 24.53
CA LEU A 37 -23.83 -3.65 23.65
C LEU A 37 -22.55 -3.05 24.24
N GLN A 38 -22.55 -2.70 25.53
CA GLN A 38 -21.37 -2.19 26.21
C GLN A 38 -20.22 -3.21 26.26
N ALA A 39 -20.54 -4.50 26.45
CA ALA A 39 -19.54 -5.56 26.43
C ALA A 39 -18.93 -5.76 25.03
N ILE A 40 -19.72 -5.66 23.97
CA ILE A 40 -19.26 -5.73 22.57
C ILE A 40 -18.34 -4.56 22.27
N GLU A 41 -18.75 -3.34 22.59
CA GLU A 41 -17.95 -2.12 22.36
C GLU A 41 -16.61 -2.18 23.09
N SER A 42 -16.60 -2.64 24.34
CA SER A 42 -15.38 -2.82 25.12
C SER A 42 -14.44 -3.87 24.50
N LEU A 43 -15.01 -4.97 23.97
CA LEU A 43 -14.25 -6.03 23.33
C LEU A 43 -13.65 -5.55 22.00
N GLU A 44 -14.39 -4.79 21.19
CA GLU A 44 -13.90 -4.21 19.94
C GLU A 44 -12.74 -3.24 20.20
N ALA A 45 -12.87 -2.35 21.17
CA ALA A 45 -11.81 -1.40 21.54
C ALA A 45 -10.52 -2.10 22.05
N GLU A 46 -10.66 -3.16 22.84
CA GLU A 46 -9.53 -3.99 23.28
C GLU A 46 -8.83 -4.70 22.11
N ASN A 47 -9.60 -5.24 21.15
CA ASN A 47 -9.05 -5.94 19.99
C ASN A 47 -8.31 -5.00 19.05
N ASP A 48 -8.86 -3.82 18.76
CA ASP A 48 -8.22 -2.82 17.90
C ASP A 48 -6.88 -2.38 18.52
N THR A 49 -6.88 -2.02 19.80
CA THR A 49 -5.65 -1.56 20.46
C THR A 49 -4.60 -2.65 20.64
N LYS A 50 -5.00 -3.93 20.80
CA LYS A 50 -4.08 -5.06 20.96
C LYS A 50 -3.54 -5.57 19.62
N GLY A 51 -4.37 -5.57 18.58
CA GLY A 51 -3.99 -5.93 17.21
C GLY A 51 -2.89 -5.01 16.68
N ASP A 52 -3.09 -3.70 16.82
CA ASP A 52 -2.14 -2.68 16.36
C ASP A 52 -0.78 -2.79 17.06
N LYS A 53 -0.77 -2.97 18.38
CA LYS A 53 0.47 -3.13 19.16
C LYS A 53 1.29 -4.35 18.75
N ASN A 54 0.63 -5.45 18.38
CA ASN A 54 1.31 -6.67 17.94
C ASN A 54 1.87 -6.52 16.53
N LEU A 55 1.14 -5.86 15.63
CA LEU A 55 1.59 -5.55 14.28
C LEU A 55 2.80 -4.60 14.30
N GLU A 56 2.73 -3.53 15.07
CA GLU A 56 3.83 -2.55 15.21
C GLU A 56 5.10 -3.21 15.75
N LYS A 57 4.95 -4.07 16.77
CA LYS A 57 6.06 -4.90 17.26
C LYS A 57 6.63 -5.77 16.15
N ALA A 58 5.79 -6.49 15.41
CA ALA A 58 6.25 -7.35 14.33
C ALA A 58 7.05 -6.55 13.28
N ILE A 59 6.52 -5.42 12.81
CA ILE A 59 7.20 -4.51 11.86
C ILE A 59 8.56 -4.08 12.41
N MET A 60 8.62 -3.66 13.68
CA MET A 60 9.87 -3.32 14.35
C MET A 60 10.86 -4.49 14.39
N TRP A 61 10.41 -5.73 14.63
CA TRP A 61 11.28 -6.92 14.61
C TRP A 61 11.84 -7.20 13.21
N TYR A 62 11.02 -7.06 12.15
CA TYR A 62 11.48 -7.23 10.76
C TYR A 62 12.54 -6.20 10.39
N ASP A 63 12.34 -4.93 10.73
CA ASP A 63 13.35 -3.90 10.49
C ASP A 63 14.61 -4.11 11.35
N LYS A 64 14.43 -4.35 12.65
CA LYS A 64 15.55 -4.49 13.59
C LYS A 64 16.43 -5.69 13.31
N PHE A 65 15.88 -6.84 12.93
CA PHE A 65 16.68 -8.07 12.76
C PHE A 65 16.99 -8.40 11.32
N LEU A 66 16.08 -8.08 10.40
CA LEU A 66 16.28 -8.39 8.98
C LEU A 66 16.68 -7.18 8.17
N GLY A 67 16.57 -5.96 8.72
CA GLY A 67 16.75 -4.74 7.95
C GLY A 67 15.69 -4.60 6.88
N PHE A 68 14.49 -5.15 7.09
CA PHE A 68 13.49 -5.30 6.04
C PHE A 68 12.27 -4.43 6.30
N GLN A 69 11.90 -3.62 5.32
CA GLN A 69 10.73 -2.75 5.37
C GLN A 69 9.95 -2.82 4.04
N VAL A 70 8.65 -2.61 4.14
CA VAL A 70 7.74 -2.50 2.99
C VAL A 70 7.01 -1.18 3.08
N VAL A 71 7.13 -0.36 2.02
CA VAL A 71 6.56 1.00 1.96
C VAL A 71 5.59 1.08 0.80
N GLY A 72 4.37 1.55 1.08
CA GLY A 72 3.35 1.83 0.06
C GLY A 72 3.57 3.18 -0.63
N GLY A 73 3.14 3.28 -1.89
CA GLY A 73 3.21 4.51 -2.69
C GLY A 73 2.64 4.29 -4.09
N GLU A 74 3.35 4.72 -5.14
CA GLU A 74 2.97 4.43 -6.53
C GLU A 74 2.94 2.92 -6.85
N GLY A 75 3.68 2.13 -6.08
CA GLY A 75 3.66 0.68 -6.02
C GLY A 75 4.03 0.21 -4.62
N VAL A 76 4.50 -1.02 -4.51
CA VAL A 76 5.02 -1.58 -3.26
C VAL A 76 6.54 -1.56 -3.31
N LYS A 77 7.16 -0.74 -2.45
CA LYS A 77 8.62 -0.63 -2.34
C LYS A 77 9.13 -1.53 -1.23
N PHE A 78 10.03 -2.43 -1.56
CA PHE A 78 10.76 -3.28 -0.62
C PHE A 78 12.10 -2.64 -0.34
N VAL A 79 12.42 -2.42 0.93
CA VAL A 79 13.66 -1.79 1.38
C VAL A 79 14.42 -2.76 2.26
N PHE A 80 15.71 -2.88 2.00
CA PHE A 80 16.65 -3.69 2.75
C PHE A 80 17.80 -2.82 3.24
N SER A 81 18.14 -2.98 4.51
CA SER A 81 19.39 -2.57 5.12
C SER A 81 20.14 -3.82 5.59
N LYS A 82 21.32 -3.65 6.20
CA LYS A 82 22.13 -4.75 6.76
C LYS A 82 22.50 -5.81 5.73
N ILE A 83 22.62 -5.39 4.47
CA ILE A 83 23.15 -6.22 3.38
C ILE A 83 24.67 -6.10 3.34
N ASP A 84 25.19 -4.88 3.42
CA ASP A 84 26.63 -4.63 3.51
C ASP A 84 27.05 -4.61 4.98
N VAL A 85 27.99 -5.49 5.34
CA VAL A 85 28.56 -5.54 6.70
C VAL A 85 29.40 -4.29 6.98
N GLN A 86 30.02 -3.69 5.96
CA GLN A 86 30.82 -2.47 6.11
C GLN A 86 29.95 -1.21 6.21
N SER A 87 28.75 -1.25 5.65
CA SER A 87 27.78 -0.15 5.68
C SER A 87 26.36 -0.67 6.00
N PRO A 88 26.09 -1.05 7.27
CA PRO A 88 24.83 -1.70 7.64
C PRO A 88 23.60 -0.80 7.44
N ASP A 89 23.78 0.52 7.47
CA ASP A 89 22.72 1.51 7.24
C ASP A 89 22.46 1.78 5.75
N ARG A 90 23.28 1.22 4.85
CA ARG A 90 23.10 1.38 3.41
C ARG A 90 21.81 0.70 2.97
N GLU A 91 20.95 1.47 2.32
CA GLU A 91 19.69 0.98 1.78
C GLU A 91 19.82 0.40 0.37
N TYR A 92 19.10 -0.68 0.16
CA TYR A 92 18.88 -1.35 -1.11
C TYR A 92 17.38 -1.47 -1.28
N SER A 93 16.84 -1.20 -2.47
CA SER A 93 15.40 -1.24 -2.64
C SER A 93 15.00 -1.57 -4.06
N PHE A 94 13.80 -2.12 -4.17
CA PHE A 94 13.10 -2.21 -5.45
C PHE A 94 11.62 -1.89 -5.24
N CYS A 95 10.95 -1.46 -6.31
CA CYS A 95 9.53 -1.15 -6.30
C CYS A 95 8.84 -1.94 -7.41
N ILE A 96 7.80 -2.68 -7.05
CA ILE A 96 6.94 -3.37 -8.02
C ILE A 96 5.53 -2.80 -8.00
N LYS A 97 4.86 -2.83 -9.14
CA LYS A 97 3.47 -2.38 -9.30
C LYS A 97 2.71 -3.41 -10.11
N LEU A 98 1.44 -3.64 -9.77
CA LEU A 98 0.56 -4.52 -10.53
C LEU A 98 -0.22 -3.65 -11.53
N ILE A 99 -0.04 -3.91 -12.83
CA ILE A 99 -0.76 -3.26 -13.92
C ILE A 99 -1.33 -4.34 -14.82
N GLU A 100 -2.65 -4.32 -15.08
CA GLU A 100 -3.31 -5.29 -15.95
C GLU A 100 -2.92 -6.74 -15.61
N GLU A 101 -3.00 -7.08 -14.31
CA GLU A 101 -2.67 -8.40 -13.75
C GLU A 101 -1.18 -8.81 -13.86
N ARG A 102 -0.31 -7.92 -14.33
CA ARG A 102 1.14 -8.18 -14.41
C ARG A 102 1.95 -7.27 -13.51
N TYR A 103 2.88 -7.87 -12.79
CA TYR A 103 3.90 -7.18 -12.02
C TYR A 103 4.90 -6.53 -12.96
N ILE A 104 5.11 -5.23 -12.77
CA ILE A 104 6.17 -4.45 -13.38
C ILE A 104 7.18 -4.01 -12.32
N LEU A 105 8.46 -3.99 -12.67
CA LEU A 105 9.52 -3.43 -11.83
C LEU A 105 9.70 -1.95 -12.17
N VAL A 106 9.32 -1.08 -11.24
CA VAL A 106 9.34 0.38 -11.41
C VAL A 106 10.75 0.92 -11.17
N HIS A 107 11.36 0.54 -10.04
CA HIS A 107 12.69 0.99 -9.63
C HIS A 107 13.47 -0.16 -8.99
N CYS A 108 14.80 -0.16 -9.18
CA CYS A 108 15.73 -1.03 -8.47
C CYS A 108 17.02 -0.27 -8.19
N VAL A 109 17.38 -0.12 -6.92
CA VAL A 109 18.50 0.69 -6.45
C VAL A 109 19.26 -0.08 -5.38
N PRO A 110 20.54 -0.42 -5.60
CA PRO A 110 21.27 -0.37 -6.86
C PRO A 110 20.61 -1.27 -7.94
N PHE A 111 21.00 -1.13 -9.20
CA PHE A 111 20.54 -2.09 -10.21
C PHE A 111 21.14 -3.47 -9.94
N VAL A 112 20.35 -4.53 -10.15
CA VAL A 112 20.83 -5.92 -10.09
C VAL A 112 20.57 -6.63 -11.41
N ASP A 113 21.61 -7.31 -11.91
CA ASP A 113 21.52 -8.14 -13.11
C ASP A 113 20.57 -9.32 -12.88
N GLY A 114 19.77 -9.63 -13.89
CA GLY A 114 18.75 -10.69 -13.81
C GLY A 114 17.39 -10.22 -13.28
N SER A 115 17.23 -8.94 -12.93
CA SER A 115 15.98 -8.42 -12.35
C SER A 115 14.77 -8.55 -13.29
N LYS A 116 14.97 -8.46 -14.61
CA LYS A 116 13.90 -8.64 -15.60
C LYS A 116 13.41 -10.09 -15.65
N GLU A 117 14.32 -11.05 -15.56
CA GLU A 117 14.02 -12.48 -15.54
C GLU A 117 13.26 -12.85 -14.26
N LEU A 118 13.66 -12.28 -13.11
CA LEU A 118 12.95 -12.47 -11.86
C LEU A 118 11.51 -11.95 -11.91
N VAL A 119 11.26 -10.83 -12.60
CA VAL A 119 9.90 -10.31 -12.81
C VAL A 119 9.08 -11.21 -13.72
N LYS A 120 9.69 -11.80 -14.76
CA LYS A 120 9.01 -12.81 -15.60
C LYS A 120 8.64 -14.03 -14.77
N ASP A 121 9.56 -14.56 -13.97
CA ASP A 121 9.30 -15.70 -13.08
C ASP A 121 8.21 -15.39 -12.05
N LEU A 122 8.18 -14.15 -11.53
CA LEU A 122 7.14 -13.67 -10.63
C LEU A 122 5.77 -13.64 -11.32
N ASN A 123 5.68 -13.13 -12.55
CA ASN A 123 4.44 -13.12 -13.31
C ASN A 123 3.94 -14.53 -13.65
N CYS A 124 4.84 -15.49 -13.88
CA CYS A 124 4.45 -16.87 -14.17
C CYS A 124 3.98 -17.65 -12.93
N ASN A 125 4.65 -17.48 -11.79
CA ASN A 125 4.45 -18.33 -10.61
C ASN A 125 3.69 -17.64 -9.46
N ASN A 126 3.54 -16.31 -9.53
CA ASN A 126 2.99 -15.45 -8.48
C ASN A 126 3.66 -15.63 -7.10
N ASP A 127 4.93 -16.07 -7.08
CA ASP A 127 5.69 -16.35 -5.86
C ASP A 127 6.48 -15.11 -5.42
N LEU A 128 5.77 -14.18 -4.78
CA LEU A 128 6.36 -12.95 -4.26
C LEU A 128 7.42 -13.21 -3.17
N TYR A 129 7.22 -14.26 -2.36
CA TYR A 129 8.16 -14.62 -1.30
C TYR A 129 9.53 -14.99 -1.87
N LYS A 130 9.53 -15.90 -2.86
CA LYS A 130 10.75 -16.30 -3.57
C LYS A 130 11.38 -15.12 -4.29
N PHE A 131 10.59 -14.30 -4.98
CA PHE A 131 11.08 -13.11 -5.67
C PHE A 131 11.82 -12.14 -4.72
N VAL A 132 11.20 -11.78 -3.59
CA VAL A 132 11.78 -10.87 -2.59
C VAL A 132 13.07 -11.44 -2.01
N ARG A 133 13.11 -12.75 -1.70
CA ARG A 133 14.32 -13.43 -1.20
C ARG A 133 15.44 -13.39 -2.24
N THR A 134 15.16 -13.75 -3.49
CA THR A 134 16.18 -13.76 -4.55
C THR A 134 16.69 -12.35 -4.87
N MET A 135 15.84 -11.32 -4.83
CA MET A 135 16.31 -9.93 -4.96
C MET A 135 17.29 -9.55 -3.86
N ARG A 136 17.04 -9.96 -2.61
CA ARG A 136 17.98 -9.73 -1.50
C ARG A 136 19.31 -10.43 -1.72
N GLU A 137 19.29 -11.68 -2.15
CA GLU A 137 20.50 -12.45 -2.48
C GLU A 137 21.31 -11.76 -3.60
N ARG A 138 20.63 -11.24 -4.62
CA ARG A 138 21.27 -10.48 -5.72
C ARG A 138 21.94 -9.20 -5.22
N PHE A 139 21.31 -8.46 -4.31
CA PHE A 139 21.94 -7.31 -3.66
C PHE A 139 23.18 -7.71 -2.85
N GLN A 140 23.14 -8.82 -2.11
CA GLN A 140 24.29 -9.33 -1.36
C GLN A 140 25.46 -9.67 -2.31
N VAL A 141 25.20 -10.42 -3.38
CA VAL A 141 26.22 -10.78 -4.37
C VAL A 141 26.81 -9.51 -5.03
N ALA A 142 25.96 -8.59 -5.48
CA ALA A 142 26.41 -7.34 -6.11
C ALA A 142 27.27 -6.47 -5.17
N THR A 143 26.95 -6.49 -3.87
CA THR A 143 27.72 -5.79 -2.82
C THR A 143 29.09 -6.42 -2.64
N ILE A 144 29.16 -7.75 -2.52
CA ILE A 144 30.43 -8.48 -2.34
C ILE A 144 31.33 -8.32 -3.57
N SER A 145 30.75 -8.35 -4.77
CA SER A 145 31.50 -8.22 -6.02
C SER A 145 31.90 -6.78 -6.36
N GLY A 146 31.37 -5.77 -5.68
CA GLY A 146 31.60 -4.35 -6.00
C GLY A 146 30.93 -3.88 -7.30
N ASN A 147 30.09 -4.71 -7.93
CA ASN A 147 29.43 -4.44 -9.22
C ASN A 147 28.12 -3.69 -9.02
N LEU A 148 28.17 -2.52 -8.39
CA LEU A 148 26.99 -1.73 -8.07
C LEU A 148 26.79 -0.67 -9.17
N SER A 149 25.92 -0.95 -10.14
CA SER A 149 25.49 0.06 -11.11
C SER A 149 24.54 1.08 -10.47
N ALA A 150 24.72 2.35 -10.82
CA ALA A 150 23.81 3.42 -10.42
C ALA A 150 22.39 3.18 -10.97
N ILE A 151 21.40 3.73 -10.26
CA ILE A 151 19.94 3.66 -10.48
C ILE A 151 19.57 3.33 -11.94
N SER A 152 18.86 2.23 -12.13
CA SER A 152 18.28 1.87 -13.43
C SER A 152 16.77 2.14 -13.42
N PHE A 153 16.33 2.94 -14.39
CA PHE A 153 14.92 3.02 -14.79
C PHE A 153 14.70 1.99 -15.89
N CYS A 154 13.74 1.09 -15.71
CA CYS A 154 13.35 0.13 -16.74
C CYS A 154 12.06 0.62 -17.42
N PRO A 155 12.13 1.40 -18.52
CA PRO A 155 10.97 1.58 -19.37
C PRO A 155 10.78 0.30 -20.22
N ASP A 156 9.54 -0.13 -20.46
CA ASP A 156 9.26 -1.09 -21.52
C ASP A 156 8.20 -0.57 -22.51
N MET A 157 8.60 -0.62 -23.78
CA MET A 157 7.98 -0.41 -25.10
C MET A 157 6.74 0.48 -25.31
N SER A 158 6.90 1.59 -26.06
CA SER A 158 6.28 1.85 -27.38
C SER A 158 6.35 3.34 -27.77
N SER A 159 7.32 3.74 -28.61
CA SER A 159 7.16 4.83 -29.59
C SER A 159 8.32 4.79 -30.59
N ILE A 160 8.01 4.23 -31.77
CA ILE A 160 8.71 4.48 -33.02
C ILE A 160 8.57 5.98 -33.32
N THR A 161 9.67 6.70 -33.56
CA THR A 161 9.95 7.50 -34.78
C THR A 161 11.12 8.45 -34.56
N SER A 162 12.02 8.48 -35.56
CA SER A 162 12.85 9.61 -36.04
C SER A 162 13.77 10.32 -35.04
N SER A 163 15.05 10.55 -35.27
CA SER A 163 15.84 10.53 -36.50
C SER A 163 17.31 10.72 -36.11
N SER A 164 18.17 10.17 -36.95
CA SER A 164 19.62 10.28 -37.02
C SER A 164 20.21 11.64 -36.64
N LEU A 165 21.38 11.65 -36.02
CA LEU A 165 22.57 12.39 -36.50
C LEU A 165 23.85 11.77 -35.92
N SER A 166 24.78 11.47 -36.82
CA SER A 166 26.12 10.92 -36.59
C SER A 166 27.08 11.94 -35.98
N ALA A 167 28.13 11.48 -35.27
CA ALA A 167 29.53 11.68 -35.68
C ALA A 167 30.51 11.12 -34.62
N LEU A 168 31.46 10.33 -35.10
CA LEU A 168 32.70 9.97 -34.42
C LEU A 168 33.60 11.20 -34.29
N SER A 169 34.27 11.38 -33.14
CA SER A 169 35.62 11.97 -33.12
C SER A 169 36.35 11.62 -31.81
N LEU A 170 37.47 10.90 -31.96
CA LEU A 170 38.58 10.87 -31.02
C LEU A 170 39.40 12.16 -31.22
N ASP A 171 39.89 12.80 -30.16
CA ASP A 171 41.34 12.94 -29.84
C ASP A 171 41.62 13.95 -28.70
N SER A 172 42.61 13.59 -27.88
CA SER A 172 43.61 14.38 -27.11
C SER A 172 43.24 15.54 -26.14
N ARG A 173 43.54 15.26 -24.86
CA ARG A 173 44.40 16.01 -23.89
C ARG A 173 44.56 17.54 -24.05
N SER A 174 44.21 18.31 -23.01
CA SER A 174 45.06 19.35 -22.35
C SER A 174 44.28 20.14 -21.28
N GLU A 175 45.02 20.77 -20.38
CA GLU A 175 44.66 21.28 -19.06
C GLU A 175 44.01 22.69 -19.01
N ASN A 176 43.39 22.92 -17.84
CA ASN A 176 43.42 24.13 -16.98
C ASN A 176 42.55 25.37 -17.25
N SER A 177 42.11 25.92 -16.10
CA SER A 177 41.74 27.31 -15.76
C SER A 177 40.29 27.80 -15.93
N THR A 178 39.60 27.82 -14.79
CA THR A 178 38.92 28.94 -14.12
C THR A 178 38.57 30.18 -14.94
N ASN A 179 37.28 30.55 -14.96
CA ASN A 179 36.70 31.92 -14.85
C ASN A 179 35.16 31.81 -14.92
N GLN A 180 34.42 31.91 -13.81
CA GLN A 180 33.84 33.15 -13.25
C GLN A 180 33.17 34.10 -14.26
N ARG A 181 31.82 34.13 -14.25
CA ARG A 181 30.90 35.30 -14.19
C ARG A 181 29.47 34.83 -14.52
N HIS A 182 28.53 34.84 -13.57
CA HIS A 182 27.71 35.95 -13.07
C HIS A 182 26.42 36.26 -13.88
N THR A 183 25.29 36.17 -13.14
CA THR A 183 24.00 36.84 -13.35
C THR A 183 23.15 36.34 -14.53
N ARG A 184 21.81 36.31 -14.52
CA ARG A 184 20.81 37.04 -13.75
C ARG A 184 19.44 36.37 -13.96
N SER A 185 18.61 36.40 -12.91
CA SER A 185 17.13 36.41 -12.86
C SER A 185 16.32 36.18 -14.16
N ARG A 186 15.20 35.45 -14.06
CA ARG A 186 13.84 36.05 -14.10
C ARG A 186 12.74 34.99 -13.93
N SER A 187 12.02 35.12 -12.81
CA SER A 187 10.72 34.50 -12.55
C SER A 187 9.67 34.94 -13.57
N LYS A 188 8.71 34.06 -13.90
CA LYS A 188 7.31 34.40 -14.17
C LYS A 188 6.43 33.14 -14.14
N ASN A 189 5.67 33.03 -13.04
CA ASN A 189 4.37 32.36 -12.98
C ASN A 189 3.48 32.79 -14.15
N LEU A 190 2.70 31.87 -14.75
CA LEU A 190 1.23 32.03 -14.83
C LEU A 190 0.50 30.83 -15.48
N LYS A 191 -0.49 30.34 -14.71
CA LYS A 191 -1.88 29.99 -15.09
C LYS A 191 -2.20 28.71 -15.88
N ILE A 192 -2.80 27.82 -15.09
CA ILE A 192 -3.97 26.96 -15.37
C ILE A 192 -5.08 27.72 -16.13
N PRO A 193 -5.81 27.03 -17.01
CA PRO A 193 -7.27 27.19 -17.05
C PRO A 193 -8.04 25.86 -16.93
N THR A 194 -9.15 25.98 -16.23
CA THR A 194 -10.25 25.04 -15.98
C THR A 194 -11.20 24.89 -17.19
N LYS A 195 -11.81 23.70 -17.34
CA LYS A 195 -13.26 23.42 -17.60
C LYS A 195 -13.41 21.96 -18.09
N LYS A 196 -14.08 21.08 -17.33
CA LYS A 196 -15.53 20.72 -17.38
C LYS A 196 -16.02 20.27 -18.76
N GLY A 197 -16.37 18.98 -18.85
CA GLY A 197 -17.21 18.38 -19.89
C GLY A 197 -17.62 16.97 -19.48
N LEU A 198 -18.90 16.81 -19.12
CA LEU A 198 -19.55 15.57 -18.74
C LEU A 198 -20.24 14.99 -19.98
N SER A 199 -20.12 13.69 -20.28
CA SER A 199 -21.09 12.97 -21.11
C SER A 199 -21.15 11.49 -20.76
N SER A 200 -22.37 10.98 -20.83
CA SER A 200 -22.98 9.76 -20.30
C SER A 200 -22.70 8.46 -21.06
N GLN A 201 -22.75 7.35 -20.29
CA GLN A 201 -23.36 6.03 -20.53
C GLN A 201 -23.42 5.46 -21.97
N SER A 202 -22.95 4.21 -22.17
CA SER A 202 -23.80 2.99 -22.19
C SER A 202 -22.96 1.72 -22.44
N ALA A 203 -23.57 0.57 -22.20
CA ALA A 203 -23.04 -0.76 -21.94
C ALA A 203 -22.66 -1.62 -23.16
N ALA A 204 -21.80 -2.63 -22.95
CA ALA A 204 -22.06 -4.08 -23.15
C ALA A 204 -20.80 -4.90 -23.55
N SER A 205 -20.59 -6.00 -22.80
CA SER A 205 -19.64 -7.14 -22.85
C SER A 205 -19.53 -7.93 -24.19
N PRO A 206 -18.82 -9.10 -24.28
CA PRO A 206 -17.60 -9.62 -23.61
C PRO A 206 -16.57 -10.27 -24.58
N GLY A 207 -15.37 -10.59 -24.05
CA GLY A 207 -14.67 -11.86 -24.34
C GLY A 207 -13.39 -11.82 -25.19
N SER A 208 -12.25 -12.12 -24.57
CA SER A 208 -11.39 -13.25 -24.98
C SER A 208 -10.22 -13.46 -24.02
N MET A 209 -10.00 -14.72 -23.65
CA MET A 209 -8.77 -15.22 -23.03
C MET A 209 -7.57 -14.91 -23.91
N GLU A 210 -6.47 -14.44 -23.35
CA GLU A 210 -5.15 -14.75 -23.90
C GLU A 210 -4.08 -14.82 -22.81
N ARG A 211 -3.28 -15.89 -22.92
CA ARG A 211 -2.24 -16.32 -21.99
C ARG A 211 -0.98 -15.47 -22.18
N CYS A 212 -0.42 -14.99 -21.07
CA CYS A 212 1.00 -15.02 -20.66
C CYS A 212 1.27 -13.96 -19.59
#